data_AF-A0A087XRR0-F1
#
_entry.id   AF-A0A087XRR0-F1
#
_cell.length_a   1.000
_cell.length_b   1.000
_cell.length_c   1.000
_cell.angle_alpha   90.00
_cell.angle_beta   90.00
_cell.angle_gamma   90.00
#
_symmetry.space_group_name_H-M   'P 1'
#
loop_
_entity.id
_entity.type
_entity.pdbx_description
1 polymer ?
#
loop_
_entity_poly.entity_id
_entity_poly.type
_entity_poly.pdbx_seq_one_letter_code
_entity_poly.pdbx_strand_id
1 'polypeptide(L)'
;MGCCYSGEDGNSREKPEETDPLIPHPNPVSKPPNGTEWPTPGVPSPPTDGQALLTSILTKTAQNIIDVSAADSVVMEQHEIMDKARQYRNYKLFSPSFSTKLAMLSTSLPQKKALTLPSLTSQPHQVLASDLVPYSDVQQVSKIAAYAYSAISQIKVDAKEELVVQFAIP
;
A
#
# COMPACT_ATOMS: atom_id res chain seq x y z
N MET A 1 -8.63 -17.77 -4.00
CA MET A 1 -7.19 -17.76 -3.74
C MET A 1 -7.01 -17.42 -2.28
N GLY A 2 -6.62 -18.40 -1.49
CA GLY A 2 -6.42 -18.23 -0.05
C GLY A 2 -5.11 -17.52 0.24
N CYS A 3 -5.10 -16.77 1.33
CA CYS A 3 -3.89 -16.39 2.02
C CYS A 3 -4.05 -16.79 3.49
N CYS A 4 -3.30 -17.81 3.88
CA CYS A 4 -3.15 -18.26 5.26
C CYS A 4 -2.31 -17.25 6.02
N TYR A 5 -2.79 -16.79 7.18
CA TYR A 5 -1.96 -16.10 8.17
C TYR A 5 -1.77 -17.04 9.36
N SER A 6 -0.58 -17.62 9.48
CA SER A 6 -0.14 -18.30 10.70
C SER A 6 0.44 -17.24 11.64
N GLY A 7 -0.34 -16.80 12.60
CA GLY A 7 0.15 -16.07 13.78
C GLY A 7 0.19 -17.02 14.95
N GLU A 8 1.39 -17.25 15.49
CA GLU A 8 1.64 -18.06 16.68
C GLU A 8 0.94 -17.47 17.91
N ASP A 9 0.18 -18.30 18.62
CA ASP A 9 -0.51 -17.93 19.87
C ASP A 9 0.50 -17.68 21.00
N GLY A 10 0.65 -16.42 21.38
CA GLY A 10 1.25 -15.97 22.64
C GLY A 10 0.17 -15.36 23.53
N ASN A 11 -0.43 -16.20 24.38
CA ASN A 11 -1.47 -15.85 25.35
C ASN A 11 -1.05 -14.72 26.32
N SER A 12 -1.59 -13.52 26.12
CA SER A 12 -1.92 -12.61 27.22
C SER A 12 -3.12 -11.74 26.85
N ARG A 13 -4.22 -12.03 27.55
CA ARG A 13 -5.50 -11.29 27.59
C ARG A 13 -5.26 -9.78 27.59
N GLU A 14 -5.91 -9.09 26.66
CA GLU A 14 -6.72 -7.89 26.91
C GLU A 14 -7.41 -7.50 25.58
N LYS A 15 -8.74 -7.56 25.59
CA LYS A 15 -9.60 -7.24 24.47
C LYS A 15 -9.73 -5.70 24.43
N PRO A 16 -9.26 -4.99 23.40
CA PRO A 16 -9.51 -3.55 23.33
C PRO A 16 -10.97 -3.35 22.93
N GLU A 17 -11.74 -2.66 23.75
CA GLU A 17 -13.05 -2.17 23.33
C GLU A 17 -12.89 -1.14 22.20
N GLU A 18 -13.75 -1.21 21.19
CA GLU A 18 -13.80 -0.30 20.03
C GLU A 18 -14.23 1.15 20.38
N THR A 19 -14.22 1.49 21.67
CA THR A 19 -14.67 2.76 22.25
C THR A 19 -13.58 3.54 22.97
N ASP A 20 -12.30 3.14 22.83
CA ASP A 20 -11.19 3.95 23.34
C ASP A 20 -10.82 5.07 22.34
N PRO A 21 -10.93 6.36 22.73
CA PRO A 21 -10.52 7.47 21.88
C PRO A 21 -9.01 7.41 21.63
N LEU A 22 -8.60 7.43 20.36
CA LEU A 22 -7.19 7.40 19.93
C LEU A 22 -6.39 8.68 20.28
N ILE A 23 -6.95 9.59 21.08
CA ILE A 23 -6.33 10.88 21.43
C ILE A 23 -6.55 11.15 22.93
N PRO A 24 -5.48 11.26 23.74
CA PRO A 24 -5.60 11.68 25.14
C PRO A 24 -6.06 13.14 25.22
N HIS A 25 -7.10 13.42 26.01
CA HIS A 25 -7.60 14.78 26.23
C HIS A 25 -6.54 15.69 26.89
N PRO A 26 -6.36 16.97 26.49
CA PRO A 26 -5.17 17.74 26.88
C PRO A 26 -5.25 18.49 28.22
N ASN A 27 -6.28 18.31 29.05
CA ASN A 27 -6.46 19.17 30.23
C ASN A 27 -6.97 18.44 31.48
N PRO A 28 -6.13 18.27 32.51
CA PRO A 28 -6.61 18.13 33.88
C PRO A 28 -6.84 19.51 34.51
N VAL A 29 -8.04 19.69 35.06
CA VAL A 29 -8.55 20.89 35.73
C VAL A 29 -7.83 21.18 37.06
N SER A 30 -7.35 22.42 37.19
CA SER A 30 -7.21 23.34 38.35
C SER A 30 -6.72 22.87 39.74
N LYS A 31 -5.60 23.46 40.21
CA LYS A 31 -5.51 24.22 41.49
C LYS A 31 -4.14 24.95 41.67
N PRO A 32 -4.08 26.24 42.07
CA PRO A 32 -2.85 26.85 42.60
C PRO A 32 -2.86 26.84 44.14
N PRO A 33 -1.68 26.77 44.78
CA PRO A 33 -1.46 27.70 45.89
C PRO A 33 -0.02 28.23 45.97
N ASN A 34 0.05 29.56 46.05
CA ASN A 34 0.91 30.42 46.87
C ASN A 34 2.41 30.12 47.05
N GLY A 35 3.23 31.15 46.79
CA GLY A 35 4.69 31.10 46.72
C GLY A 35 5.46 31.20 48.04
N THR A 36 6.76 30.89 47.94
CA THR A 36 7.87 31.40 48.77
C THR A 36 9.17 31.16 47.99
N GLU A 37 10.25 31.84 48.36
CA GLU A 37 11.25 32.45 47.48
C GLU A 37 12.70 31.91 47.70
N TRP A 38 13.43 31.62 46.59
CA TRP A 38 14.91 31.66 46.33
C TRP A 38 15.89 30.69 47.09
N PRO A 39 17.15 30.39 46.61
CA PRO A 39 17.96 31.00 45.52
C PRO A 39 18.68 30.04 44.49
N THR A 40 19.20 30.66 43.40
CA THR A 40 20.10 30.27 42.25
C THR A 40 21.33 29.37 42.55
N PRO A 41 22.19 28.93 41.57
CA PRO A 41 22.08 28.76 40.10
C PRO A 41 22.63 27.40 39.55
N GLY A 42 22.15 26.97 38.37
CA GLY A 42 22.97 26.23 37.39
C GLY A 42 22.82 24.71 37.32
N VAL A 43 22.10 24.24 36.28
CA VAL A 43 22.54 23.19 35.34
C VAL A 43 21.78 23.42 34.03
N PRO A 44 22.42 23.71 32.88
CA PRO A 44 21.76 23.59 31.59
C PRO A 44 21.67 22.09 31.26
N SER A 45 20.51 21.47 31.51
CA SER A 45 20.18 20.20 30.87
C SER A 45 20.22 20.41 29.36
N PRO A 46 20.82 19.50 28.57
CA PRO A 46 20.99 19.73 27.14
C PRO A 46 19.62 19.99 26.49
N PRO A 47 19.39 21.16 25.87
CA PRO A 47 18.10 21.52 25.25
C PRO A 47 17.77 20.68 24.00
N THR A 48 18.56 19.66 23.70
CA THR A 48 18.58 18.96 22.42
C THR A 48 17.44 17.96 22.26
N ASP A 49 17.01 17.27 23.33
CA ASP A 49 16.04 16.17 23.22
C ASP A 49 14.59 16.66 23.00
N GLY A 50 14.15 17.66 23.78
CA GLY A 50 12.82 18.26 23.60
C GLY A 50 12.66 18.94 22.24
N GLN A 51 13.71 19.60 21.74
CA GLN A 51 13.71 20.22 20.42
C GLN A 51 13.72 19.18 19.29
N ALA A 52 14.44 18.07 19.46
CA ALA A 52 14.43 16.96 18.50
C ALA A 52 13.06 16.27 18.42
N LEU A 53 12.38 16.07 19.56
CA LEU A 53 11.02 15.53 19.60
C LEU A 53 10.03 16.43 18.86
N LEU A 54 10.05 17.75 19.12
CA LEU A 54 9.20 18.71 18.42
C LEU A 54 9.49 18.75 16.91
N THR A 55 10.77 18.65 16.52
CA THR A 55 11.17 18.56 15.11
C THR A 55 10.66 17.28 14.45
N SER A 56 10.70 16.15 15.17
CA SER A 56 10.15 14.87 14.70
C SER A 56 8.64 14.96 14.50
N ILE A 57 7.93 15.57 15.45
CA ILE A 57 6.48 15.79 15.37
C ILE A 57 6.13 16.65 14.14
N LEU A 58 6.83 17.77 13.93
CA LEU A 58 6.59 18.64 12.78
C LEU A 58 6.90 17.92 11.46
N THR A 59 8.00 17.17 11.38
CA THR A 59 8.40 16.44 10.17
C THR A 59 7.40 15.34 9.85
N LYS A 60 7.00 14.55 10.84
CA LYS A 60 6.00 13.48 10.69
C LYS A 60 4.63 14.06 10.30
N THR A 61 4.27 15.19 10.89
CA THR A 61 3.01 15.88 10.57
C THR A 61 3.04 16.39 9.13
N ALA A 62 4.13 17.04 8.71
CA ALA A 62 4.30 17.52 7.34
C ALA A 62 4.27 16.39 6.29
N GLN A 63 4.74 15.19 6.62
CA GLN A 63 4.68 14.02 5.75
C GLN A 63 3.28 13.38 5.66
N ASN A 64 2.47 13.52 6.70
CA ASN A 64 1.14 12.91 6.79
C ASN A 64 0.00 13.83 6.33
N ILE A 65 0.23 15.15 6.31
CA ILE A 65 -0.74 16.10 5.75
C ILE A 65 -0.80 15.91 4.24
N ILE A 66 -2.02 15.82 3.72
CA ILE A 66 -2.29 15.73 2.29
C ILE A 66 -2.34 17.15 1.73
N ASP A 67 -1.43 17.47 0.80
CA ASP A 67 -1.52 18.68 0.00
C ASP A 67 -2.62 18.52 -1.06
N VAL A 68 -3.78 19.13 -0.80
CA VAL A 68 -4.92 19.13 -1.72
C VAL A 68 -4.70 19.99 -2.98
N SER A 69 -3.65 20.83 -3.01
CA SER A 69 -3.30 21.69 -4.13
C SER A 69 -2.21 21.09 -5.05
N ALA A 70 -1.59 19.98 -4.67
CA ALA A 70 -0.57 19.29 -5.47
C ALA A 70 -1.09 18.60 -6.76
N ALA A 71 -2.38 18.78 -7.09
CA ALA A 71 -2.95 18.32 -8.36
C ALA A 71 -2.45 19.13 -9.56
N ASP A 72 -1.99 20.37 -9.33
CA ASP A 72 -1.25 21.12 -10.34
C ASP A 72 0.07 20.41 -10.56
N SER A 73 0.32 19.96 -11.79
CA SER A 73 1.54 19.24 -12.11
C SER A 73 2.73 20.04 -11.62
N VAL A 74 3.51 19.48 -10.70
CA VAL A 74 4.88 19.93 -10.46
C VAL A 74 5.62 19.66 -11.77
N VAL A 75 5.57 20.64 -12.67
CA VAL A 75 6.32 20.61 -13.92
C VAL A 75 7.76 20.84 -13.50
N MET A 76 8.46 19.74 -13.23
CA MET A 76 9.91 19.74 -13.22
C MET A 76 10.37 20.36 -14.54
N GLU A 77 11.34 21.27 -14.51
CA GLU A 77 11.67 22.01 -15.72
C GLU A 77 12.13 21.04 -16.82
N GLN A 78 11.81 21.32 -18.09
CA GLN A 78 12.10 20.39 -19.19
C GLN A 78 13.58 19.98 -19.22
N HIS A 79 14.48 20.90 -18.86
CA HIS A 79 15.91 20.62 -18.79
C HIS A 79 16.28 19.70 -17.61
N GLU A 80 15.65 19.84 -16.44
CA GLU A 80 15.81 18.93 -15.31
C GLU A 80 15.32 17.51 -15.65
N ILE A 81 14.20 17.40 -16.38
CA ILE A 81 13.69 16.11 -16.87
C ILE A 81 14.71 15.48 -17.84
N MET A 82 15.22 16.25 -18.80
CA MET A 82 16.21 15.76 -19.76
C MET A 82 17.51 15.34 -19.08
N ASP A 83 18.01 16.12 -18.13
CA ASP A 83 19.25 15.81 -17.41
C ASP A 83 19.06 14.62 -16.48
N LYS A 84 17.91 14.50 -15.80
CA LYS A 84 17.60 13.32 -14.97
C LYS A 84 17.41 12.07 -15.83
N ALA A 85 16.78 12.18 -17.01
CA ALA A 85 16.69 11.10 -17.99
C ALA A 85 18.07 10.71 -18.54
N ARG A 86 18.96 11.68 -18.79
CA ARG A 86 20.37 11.42 -19.13
C ARG A 86 21.13 10.81 -17.98
N GLN A 87 20.91 11.20 -16.73
CA GLN A 87 21.55 10.61 -15.57
C GLN A 87 21.06 9.18 -15.35
N TYR A 88 19.75 8.91 -15.41
CA TYR A 88 19.24 7.53 -15.44
C TYR A 88 19.80 6.76 -16.63
N ARG A 89 19.87 7.40 -17.81
CA ARG A 89 20.50 6.79 -18.96
C ARG A 89 21.97 6.53 -18.71
N ASN A 90 22.75 7.43 -18.10
CA ASN A 90 24.21 7.30 -18.02
C ASN A 90 24.68 6.47 -16.81
N TYR A 91 24.00 6.59 -15.66
CA TYR A 91 24.25 5.78 -14.47
C TYR A 91 23.56 4.41 -14.52
N LYS A 92 22.51 4.22 -15.33
CA LYS A 92 21.75 2.96 -15.39
C LYS A 92 21.71 2.30 -16.78
N LEU A 93 22.09 2.99 -17.86
CA LEU A 93 21.96 2.48 -19.25
C LEU A 93 23.12 2.80 -20.25
N PHE A 94 24.05 3.76 -20.01
CA PHE A 94 25.06 4.21 -20.98
C PHE A 94 26.03 5.30 -20.43
N SER A 95 27.06 4.99 -19.63
CA SER A 95 28.13 5.97 -19.36
C SER A 95 29.16 6.00 -20.51
N PRO A 96 29.45 7.15 -21.16
CA PRO A 96 30.41 7.22 -22.26
C PRO A 96 31.89 7.32 -21.82
N SER A 97 32.18 7.45 -20.51
CA SER A 97 33.56 7.36 -19.96
C SER A 97 33.79 6.17 -19.03
N PHE A 98 32.83 5.25 -18.93
CA PHE A 98 32.95 3.98 -18.18
C PHE A 98 32.64 2.76 -19.07
N SER A 99 33.00 2.88 -20.35
CA SER A 99 32.63 1.97 -21.45
C SER A 99 33.40 0.63 -21.51
N THR A 100 34.02 0.16 -20.41
CA THR A 100 34.82 -1.09 -20.43
C THR A 100 34.42 -2.12 -19.37
N LYS A 101 33.80 -1.73 -18.24
CA LYS A 101 33.53 -2.66 -17.14
C LYS A 101 32.12 -3.27 -17.12
N LEU A 102 31.10 -2.62 -17.71
CA LEU A 102 29.74 -3.17 -17.78
C LEU A 102 29.46 -3.97 -19.07
N ALA A 103 30.34 -3.91 -20.08
CA ALA A 103 30.32 -4.88 -21.19
C ALA A 103 30.65 -6.31 -20.69
N MET A 104 31.31 -6.44 -19.53
CA MET A 104 31.53 -7.72 -18.84
C MET A 104 30.37 -8.15 -17.92
N LEU A 105 29.42 -7.26 -17.63
CA LEU A 105 28.24 -7.57 -16.79
C LEU A 105 26.95 -7.76 -17.61
N SER A 106 26.85 -7.17 -18.81
CA SER A 106 25.80 -7.52 -19.78
C SER A 106 26.02 -8.90 -20.41
N THR A 107 27.23 -9.44 -20.34
CA THR A 107 27.54 -10.83 -20.68
C THR A 107 27.31 -11.79 -19.51
N SER A 108 27.20 -11.30 -18.26
CA SER A 108 26.98 -12.15 -17.08
C SER A 108 25.52 -12.19 -16.63
N LEU A 109 24.68 -11.24 -17.03
CA LEU A 109 23.25 -11.28 -16.80
C LEU A 109 22.52 -11.73 -18.07
N PRO A 110 21.87 -12.92 -18.08
CA PRO A 110 21.17 -13.38 -19.26
C PRO A 110 20.05 -12.39 -19.58
N GLN A 111 20.21 -11.63 -20.66
CA GLN A 111 19.13 -10.84 -21.25
C GLN A 111 18.04 -11.83 -21.65
N LYS A 112 16.99 -11.91 -20.83
CA LYS A 112 15.86 -12.82 -21.06
C LYS A 112 15.21 -12.41 -22.37
N LYS A 113 15.54 -13.14 -23.44
CA LYS A 113 14.73 -13.15 -24.66
C LYS A 113 13.29 -13.48 -24.26
N ALA A 114 12.32 -12.92 -24.98
CA ALA A 114 10.92 -13.29 -24.80
C ALA A 114 10.83 -14.82 -24.79
N LEU A 115 10.29 -15.39 -23.71
CA LEU A 115 10.20 -16.84 -23.57
C LEU A 115 9.34 -17.36 -24.73
N THR A 116 9.88 -18.32 -25.47
CA THR A 116 9.12 -19.08 -26.45
C THR A 116 8.04 -19.89 -25.73
N LEU A 117 6.87 -20.04 -26.35
CA LEU A 117 5.80 -20.89 -25.81
C LEU A 117 6.35 -22.29 -25.51
N PRO A 118 5.97 -22.90 -24.37
CA PRO A 118 6.41 -24.24 -24.03
C PRO A 118 5.85 -25.24 -25.05
N SER A 119 6.68 -26.20 -25.46
CA SER A 119 6.21 -27.33 -26.27
C SER A 119 5.36 -28.26 -25.40
N LEU A 120 4.07 -28.38 -25.72
CA LEU A 120 3.11 -29.19 -24.95
C LEU A 120 3.10 -30.66 -25.37
N THR A 121 3.42 -30.96 -26.62
CA THR A 121 3.44 -32.33 -27.17
C THR A 121 4.37 -32.43 -28.38
N SER A 122 5.00 -33.59 -28.58
CA SER A 122 5.77 -33.91 -29.77
C SER A 122 4.93 -34.51 -30.91
N GLN A 123 3.66 -34.88 -30.64
CA GLN A 123 2.74 -35.51 -31.60
C GLN A 123 1.40 -34.75 -31.65
N PRO A 124 1.36 -33.55 -32.26
CA PRO A 124 0.16 -32.70 -32.25
C PRO A 124 -1.04 -33.37 -32.92
N HIS A 125 -0.83 -34.10 -34.02
CA HIS A 125 -1.92 -34.78 -34.74
C HIS A 125 -2.59 -35.87 -33.90
N GLN A 126 -1.81 -36.61 -33.09
CA GLN A 126 -2.35 -37.65 -32.22
C GLN A 126 -3.16 -37.04 -31.07
N VAL A 127 -2.66 -35.98 -30.44
CA VAL A 127 -3.37 -35.30 -29.33
C VAL A 127 -4.66 -34.65 -29.81
N LEU A 128 -4.67 -34.07 -31.02
CA LEU A 128 -5.89 -33.47 -31.57
C LEU A 128 -6.92 -34.50 -32.03
N ALA A 129 -6.49 -35.74 -32.32
CA ALA A 129 -7.36 -36.85 -32.70
C ALA A 129 -7.77 -37.74 -31.50
N SER A 130 -7.33 -37.42 -30.29
CA SER A 130 -7.75 -38.15 -29.10
C SER A 130 -9.21 -37.89 -28.77
N ASP A 131 -9.76 -38.69 -27.86
CA ASP A 131 -11.12 -38.53 -27.39
C ASP A 131 -11.35 -37.11 -26.84
N LEU A 132 -12.50 -36.54 -27.18
CA LEU A 132 -12.91 -35.22 -26.73
C LEU A 132 -13.32 -35.26 -25.25
N VAL A 133 -13.37 -34.08 -24.63
CA VAL A 133 -13.90 -33.94 -23.27
C VAL A 133 -15.37 -34.44 -23.25
N PRO A 134 -15.72 -35.35 -22.32
CA PRO A 134 -17.07 -35.87 -22.21
C PRO A 134 -18.11 -34.76 -22.04
N TYR A 135 -19.25 -34.90 -22.71
CA TYR A 135 -20.31 -33.88 -22.66
C TYR A 135 -20.91 -33.69 -21.25
N SER A 136 -20.89 -34.74 -20.41
CA SER A 136 -21.29 -34.66 -19.00
C SER A 136 -20.51 -33.60 -18.23
N ASP A 137 -19.21 -33.50 -18.49
CA ASP A 137 -18.29 -32.62 -17.76
C ASP A 137 -18.59 -31.17 -18.16
N VAL A 138 -18.82 -30.94 -19.45
CA VAL A 138 -19.22 -29.63 -19.99
C VAL A 138 -20.57 -29.19 -19.39
N GLN A 139 -21.55 -30.10 -19.31
CA GLN A 139 -22.84 -29.80 -18.69
C GLN A 139 -22.71 -29.52 -17.18
N GLN A 140 -21.89 -30.30 -16.48
CA GLN A 140 -21.65 -30.11 -15.05
C GLN A 140 -21.00 -28.74 -14.77
N VAL A 141 -19.96 -28.38 -15.51
CA VAL A 141 -19.29 -27.08 -15.37
C VAL A 141 -20.25 -25.94 -15.70
N SER A 142 -21.07 -26.08 -16.75
CA SER A 142 -22.08 -25.09 -17.10
C SER A 142 -23.10 -24.88 -15.98
N LYS A 143 -23.55 -25.97 -15.34
CA LYS A 143 -24.46 -25.91 -14.18
C LYS A 143 -23.82 -25.23 -12.98
N ILE A 144 -22.55 -25.54 -12.68
CA ILE A 144 -21.81 -24.90 -11.59
C ILE A 144 -21.66 -23.40 -11.86
N ALA A 145 -21.32 -23.00 -13.08
CA ALA A 145 -21.20 -21.60 -13.47
C ALA A 145 -22.53 -20.84 -13.34
N ALA A 146 -23.63 -21.44 -13.79
CA ALA A 146 -24.96 -20.85 -13.65
C ALA A 146 -25.38 -20.69 -12.17
N TYR A 147 -25.02 -21.66 -11.32
CA TYR A 147 -25.27 -21.59 -9.90
C TYR A 147 -24.45 -20.49 -9.22
N ALA A 148 -23.16 -20.38 -9.56
CA ALA A 148 -22.31 -19.29 -9.07
C ALA A 148 -22.85 -17.92 -9.49
N TYR A 149 -23.27 -17.77 -10.75
CA TYR A 149 -23.91 -16.55 -11.24
C TYR A 149 -25.18 -16.20 -10.46
N SER A 150 -26.01 -17.21 -10.18
CA SER A 150 -27.22 -17.04 -9.37
C SER A 150 -26.89 -16.58 -7.93
N ALA A 151 -25.82 -17.10 -7.34
CA ALA A 151 -25.37 -16.68 -6.00
C ALA A 151 -24.89 -15.21 -5.99
N ILE A 152 -24.23 -14.74 -7.05
CA ILE A 152 -23.79 -13.35 -7.16
C ILE A 152 -24.98 -12.38 -7.12
N SER A 153 -26.14 -12.76 -7.65
CA SER A 153 -27.36 -11.93 -7.58
C SER A 153 -27.88 -11.67 -6.16
N GLN A 154 -27.44 -12.49 -5.19
CA GLN A 154 -27.77 -12.30 -3.77
C GLN A 154 -26.85 -11.27 -3.09
N ILE A 155 -25.79 -10.81 -3.75
CA ILE A 155 -24.93 -9.73 -3.27
C ILE A 155 -25.67 -8.40 -3.52
N LYS A 156 -26.61 -8.09 -2.65
CA LYS A 156 -27.40 -6.86 -2.67
C LYS A 156 -27.67 -6.41 -1.24
N VAL A 157 -27.95 -5.12 -1.07
CA VAL A 157 -28.39 -4.58 0.22
C VAL A 157 -29.91 -4.73 0.30
N ASP A 158 -30.39 -5.47 1.30
CA ASP A 158 -31.82 -5.56 1.60
C ASP A 158 -32.27 -4.28 2.31
N ALA A 159 -33.12 -3.47 1.66
CA ALA A 159 -33.68 -2.26 2.26
C ALA A 159 -34.57 -2.63 3.46
N LYS A 160 -34.27 -2.06 4.63
CA LYS A 160 -35.05 -2.23 5.87
C LYS A 160 -35.86 -0.99 6.22
N GLU A 161 -35.29 0.18 6.00
CA GLU A 161 -35.86 1.47 6.35
C GLU A 161 -35.62 2.47 5.22
N GLU A 162 -36.44 3.51 5.17
CA GLU A 162 -36.28 4.58 4.20
C GLU A 162 -35.11 5.48 4.63
N LEU A 163 -34.10 5.62 3.76
CA LEU A 163 -32.93 6.45 4.04
C LEU A 163 -33.20 7.95 3.81
N VAL A 164 -34.32 8.29 3.18
CA VAL A 164 -34.69 9.66 2.82
C VAL A 164 -36.13 9.88 3.20
N VAL A 165 -36.40 10.77 4.16
CA VAL A 165 -37.77 11.13 4.53
C VAL A 165 -38.08 12.52 3.98
N GLN A 166 -39.21 12.64 3.30
CA GLN A 166 -39.70 13.94 2.85
C GLN A 166 -40.55 14.59 3.93
N PHE A 167 -40.08 15.74 4.43
CA PHE A 167 -40.87 16.57 5.33
C PHE A 167 -41.83 17.41 4.51
N ALA A 168 -43.13 17.17 4.67
CA ALA A 168 -44.19 18.07 4.23
C ALA A 168 -44.70 18.88 5.42
N ILE A 169 -44.93 20.18 5.21
CA ILE A 169 -45.57 21.05 6.20
C ILE A 169 -47.09 20.93 6.01
N PRO A 170 -47.89 20.71 7.08
CA PRO A 170 -49.34 20.60 7.00
C PRO A 170 -50.04 21.87 6.52
#